data_AF-A0A1Q4FSC6-F1
#
_entry.id   AF-A0A1Q4FSC6-F1
#
_cell.length_a   1.000
_cell.length_b   1.000
_cell.length_c   1.000
_cell.angle_alpha   90.00
_cell.angle_beta   90.00
_cell.angle_gamma   90.00
#
_symmetry.space_group_name_H-M   'P 1'
#
loop_
_entity.id
_entity.type
_entity.pdbx_description
1 polymer ?
#
loop_
_entity_poly.entity_id
_entity_poly.type
_entity_poly.pdbx_seq_one_letter_code
_entity_poly.pdbx_strand_id
1 'polypeptide(L)'
;MSFTSRALIVVAVLAALGLYGALRKPYDTLLPMDVRDLSEVQPQLDRLGDDERALVLGYLKRSNGDVLPPAMADPDSPFTARTFGEAIELQKRFLREQAERDAVTAQRRAERDHLLEPLREALGLRLLRRELLSRDQALGIADTGGAKRADDGARVLVVTYRLSNASGRDIASAKGAVDVFDADGRRRTHCWLEQDALEAFASTELRCGNAMRSADPDERAFAELPADSLRLEWEPAEIVFADGSRLSAPR
;
A
#
# COMPACT_ATOMS: atom_id res chain seq x y z
N MET A 1 42.66 -45.58 -30.65
CA MET A 1 42.02 -44.27 -30.92
C MET A 1 42.86 -43.52 -31.93
N SER A 2 42.34 -43.30 -33.13
CA SER A 2 43.06 -42.57 -34.18
C SER A 2 43.28 -41.11 -33.77
N PHE A 3 44.32 -40.50 -34.31
CA PHE A 3 44.69 -39.11 -34.09
C PHE A 3 43.51 -38.15 -34.34
N THR A 4 42.64 -38.51 -35.29
CA THR A 4 41.42 -37.80 -35.66
C THR A 4 40.37 -37.72 -34.54
N SER A 5 40.16 -38.80 -33.77
CA SER A 5 39.19 -38.78 -32.66
C SER A 5 39.64 -37.91 -31.48
N ARG A 6 40.95 -37.82 -31.24
CA ARG A 6 41.51 -36.95 -30.18
C ARG A 6 41.42 -35.46 -30.56
N ALA A 7 41.67 -35.12 -31.82
CA ALA A 7 41.53 -33.76 -32.33
C ALA A 7 40.08 -33.25 -32.25
N LEU A 8 39.10 -34.09 -32.58
CA LEU A 8 37.67 -33.76 -32.50
C LEU A 8 37.18 -33.48 -31.07
N ILE A 9 37.65 -34.26 -30.09
CA ILE A 9 37.30 -34.05 -28.67
C ILE A 9 37.90 -32.73 -28.16
N VAL A 10 39.14 -32.41 -28.52
CA VAL A 10 39.78 -31.15 -28.12
C VAL A 10 39.06 -29.93 -28.71
N VAL A 11 38.67 -29.98 -29.99
CA VAL A 11 37.91 -28.90 -30.62
C VAL A 11 36.53 -28.74 -29.98
N ALA A 12 35.84 -29.84 -29.66
CA ALA A 12 34.54 -29.79 -28.99
C ALA A 12 34.64 -29.21 -27.57
N VAL A 13 35.68 -29.55 -26.81
CA VAL A 13 35.93 -29.00 -25.46
C VAL A 13 36.30 -27.51 -25.54
N LEU A 14 37.13 -27.10 -26.49
CA LEU A 14 37.48 -25.70 -26.70
C LEU A 14 36.28 -24.86 -27.17
N ALA A 15 35.42 -25.43 -28.03
CA ALA A 15 34.18 -24.80 -28.44
C ALA A 15 33.20 -24.67 -27.26
N ALA A 16 33.05 -25.69 -26.43
CA ALA A 16 32.22 -25.65 -25.23
C ALA A 16 32.72 -24.63 -24.19
N LEU A 17 34.04 -24.56 -23.96
CA LEU A 17 34.67 -23.56 -23.09
C LEU A 17 34.54 -22.14 -23.64
N GLY A 18 34.69 -21.96 -24.96
CA GLY A 18 34.49 -20.68 -25.63
C GLY A 18 33.04 -20.20 -25.57
N LEU A 19 32.08 -21.11 -25.73
CA LEU A 19 30.64 -20.82 -25.59
C LEU A 19 30.29 -20.48 -24.13
N TYR A 20 30.84 -21.24 -23.17
CA TYR A 20 30.65 -21.00 -21.73
C TYR A 20 31.23 -19.63 -21.31
N GLY A 21 32.42 -19.27 -21.81
CA GLY A 21 33.00 -17.95 -21.58
C GLY A 21 32.21 -16.82 -22.24
N ALA A 22 31.66 -17.04 -23.45
CA ALA A 22 30.83 -16.05 -24.15
C ALA A 22 29.44 -15.85 -23.49
N LEU A 23 28.91 -16.88 -22.83
CA LEU A 23 27.67 -16.84 -22.06
C LEU A 23 27.83 -16.22 -20.67
N ARG A 24 29.03 -16.26 -20.06
CA ARG A 24 29.31 -15.56 -18.78
C ARG A 24 29.56 -14.06 -18.92
N LYS A 25 30.02 -13.60 -20.09
CA LYS A 25 30.28 -12.17 -20.38
C LYS A 25 29.17 -11.19 -19.96
N PRO A 26 27.86 -11.45 -20.17
CA PRO A 26 26.84 -10.52 -19.73
C PRO A 26 26.80 -10.34 -18.21
N TYR A 27 27.06 -11.37 -17.41
CA TYR A 27 27.01 -11.29 -15.94
C TYR A 27 28.15 -10.46 -15.34
N ASP A 28 29.29 -10.39 -16.00
CA ASP A 28 30.44 -9.57 -15.59
C ASP A 28 30.32 -8.10 -16.04
N THR A 29 29.26 -7.74 -16.77
CA THR A 29 29.01 -6.37 -17.23
C THR A 29 28.81 -5.45 -16.04
N LEU A 30 29.54 -4.33 -16.01
CA LEU A 30 29.37 -3.31 -14.98
C LEU A 30 28.00 -2.65 -15.09
N LEU A 31 27.39 -2.35 -13.96
CA LEU A 31 26.15 -1.58 -13.93
C LEU A 31 26.42 -0.13 -14.37
N PRO A 32 25.49 0.48 -15.12
CA PRO A 32 25.58 1.89 -15.47
C PRO A 32 25.37 2.74 -14.21
N MET A 33 26.08 3.86 -14.12
CA MET A 33 25.92 4.84 -13.03
C MET A 33 24.65 5.69 -13.22
N ASP A 34 24.18 5.85 -14.46
CA ASP A 34 22.92 6.53 -14.77
C ASP A 34 21.88 5.51 -15.24
N VAL A 35 20.78 5.40 -14.48
CA VAL A 35 19.66 4.49 -14.81
C VAL A 35 18.68 5.06 -15.81
N ARG A 36 18.82 6.34 -16.19
CA ARG A 36 17.96 7.00 -17.18
C ARG A 36 18.39 6.70 -18.61
N ASP A 37 19.65 6.34 -18.82
CA ASP A 37 20.20 5.93 -20.10
C ASP A 37 20.92 4.58 -19.99
N LEU A 38 20.29 3.53 -20.54
CA LEU A 38 20.82 2.17 -20.54
C LEU A 38 21.48 1.79 -21.87
N SER A 39 21.61 2.74 -22.81
CA SER A 39 22.05 2.46 -24.19
C SER A 39 23.41 1.76 -24.24
N GLU A 40 24.33 2.10 -23.34
CA GLU A 40 25.69 1.53 -23.28
C GLU A 40 25.71 0.05 -22.86
N VAL A 41 24.74 -0.37 -22.06
CA VAL A 41 24.65 -1.74 -21.51
C VAL A 41 23.53 -2.56 -22.15
N GLN A 42 22.74 -1.94 -23.04
CA GLN A 42 21.61 -2.56 -23.73
C GLN A 42 22.01 -3.84 -24.49
N PRO A 43 23.12 -3.89 -25.25
CA PRO A 43 23.53 -5.13 -25.93
C PRO A 43 23.80 -6.30 -24.98
N GLN A 44 24.22 -6.03 -23.74
CA GLN A 44 24.51 -7.02 -22.73
C GLN A 44 23.22 -7.45 -22.00
N LEU A 45 22.30 -6.50 -21.75
CA LEU A 45 20.95 -6.80 -21.28
C LEU A 45 20.20 -7.68 -22.27
N ASP A 46 20.36 -7.42 -23.58
CA ASP A 46 19.73 -8.18 -24.65
C ASP A 46 20.18 -9.63 -24.73
N ARG A 47 21.35 -9.93 -24.16
CA ARG A 47 21.92 -11.28 -24.09
C ARG A 47 21.51 -12.05 -22.85
N LEU A 48 20.89 -11.39 -21.86
CA LEU A 48 20.26 -12.07 -20.72
C LEU A 48 18.90 -12.63 -21.15
N GLY A 49 18.50 -13.74 -20.51
CA GLY A 49 17.12 -14.22 -20.59
C GLY A 49 16.14 -13.20 -20.00
N ASP A 50 14.87 -13.26 -20.39
CA ASP A 50 13.86 -12.27 -20.00
C ASP A 50 13.73 -12.13 -18.47
N ASP A 51 13.74 -13.26 -17.74
CA ASP A 51 13.68 -13.28 -16.27
C ASP A 51 14.90 -12.58 -15.63
N GLU A 52 16.10 -12.86 -16.11
CA GLU A 52 17.34 -12.29 -15.58
C GLU A 52 17.47 -10.80 -15.91
N ARG A 53 17.06 -10.42 -17.12
CA ARG A 53 16.97 -9.03 -17.54
C ARG A 53 16.01 -8.25 -16.65
N ALA A 54 14.83 -8.81 -16.36
CA ALA A 54 13.87 -8.22 -15.44
C ALA A 54 14.46 -8.04 -14.03
N LEU A 55 15.30 -8.98 -13.57
CA LEU A 55 15.99 -8.88 -12.28
C LEU A 55 17.01 -7.73 -12.26
N VAL A 56 17.83 -7.58 -13.30
CA VAL A 56 18.78 -6.45 -13.39
C VAL A 56 18.04 -5.11 -13.42
N LEU A 57 17.00 -4.99 -14.25
CA LEU A 57 16.21 -3.76 -14.35
C LEU A 57 15.47 -3.46 -13.04
N GLY A 58 14.95 -4.49 -12.36
CA GLY A 58 14.32 -4.35 -11.05
C GLY A 58 15.29 -3.85 -9.98
N TYR A 59 16.55 -4.31 -10.03
CA TYR A 59 17.60 -3.82 -9.14
C TYR A 59 17.90 -2.35 -9.40
N LEU A 60 18.19 -1.99 -10.66
CA LEU A 60 18.51 -0.62 -11.07
C LEU A 60 17.40 0.37 -10.71
N LYS A 61 16.13 -0.04 -10.87
CA LYS A 61 14.98 0.79 -10.46
C LYS A 61 14.94 1.04 -8.95
N ARG A 62 15.27 0.03 -8.14
CA ARG A 62 15.27 0.16 -6.66
C ARG A 62 16.47 0.95 -6.17
N SER A 63 17.65 0.70 -6.71
CA SER A 63 18.87 1.40 -6.30
C SER A 63 18.97 2.79 -6.94
N ASN A 64 18.18 3.09 -7.98
CA ASN A 64 18.30 4.29 -8.79
C ASN A 64 19.72 4.50 -9.38
N GLY A 65 20.47 3.40 -9.57
CA GLY A 65 21.86 3.42 -10.03
C GLY A 65 22.89 3.61 -8.92
N ASP A 66 22.46 3.78 -7.67
CA ASP A 66 23.37 3.97 -6.56
C ASP A 66 24.12 2.68 -6.22
N VAL A 67 25.43 2.81 -6.01
CA VAL A 67 26.31 1.75 -5.53
C VAL A 67 27.01 2.25 -4.27
N LEU A 68 26.63 1.67 -3.13
CA LEU A 68 27.19 2.00 -1.82
C LEU A 68 28.38 1.09 -1.49
N PRO A 69 29.43 1.61 -0.83
CA PRO A 69 30.42 0.77 -0.18
C PRO A 69 29.74 -0.16 0.84
N PRO A 70 30.17 -1.43 0.99
CA PRO A 70 29.54 -2.37 1.92
C PRO A 70 29.42 -1.87 3.37
N ALA A 71 30.35 -1.04 3.83
CA ALA A 71 30.33 -0.46 5.17
C ALA A 71 29.24 0.62 5.38
N MET A 72 28.67 1.15 4.29
CA MET A 72 27.60 2.16 4.30
C MET A 72 26.27 1.58 3.78
N ALA A 73 26.28 0.35 3.29
CA ALA A 73 25.10 -0.32 2.78
C ALA A 73 24.29 -0.91 3.95
N ASP A 74 22.97 -0.84 3.83
CA ASP A 74 22.07 -1.59 4.71
C ASP A 74 22.41 -3.09 4.61
N PRO A 75 22.72 -3.78 5.74
CA PRO A 75 23.06 -5.19 5.72
C PRO A 75 21.93 -6.08 5.20
N ASP A 76 20.68 -5.66 5.40
CA ASP A 76 19.49 -6.40 4.99
C ASP A 76 19.11 -6.11 3.53
N SER A 77 19.38 -4.89 3.04
CA SER A 77 19.13 -4.51 1.63
C SER A 77 20.29 -3.75 1.00
N PRO A 78 21.46 -4.39 0.77
CA PRO A 78 22.65 -3.69 0.32
C PRO A 78 22.56 -3.29 -1.15
N PHE A 79 22.72 -2.00 -1.44
CA PHE A 79 22.91 -1.49 -2.80
C PHE A 79 24.39 -1.56 -3.20
N THR A 80 24.97 -2.76 -3.21
CA THR A 80 26.41 -2.96 -3.40
C THR A 80 26.80 -3.59 -4.74
N ALA A 81 25.83 -3.92 -5.60
CA ALA A 81 26.15 -4.58 -6.87
C ALA A 81 26.95 -3.65 -7.77
N ARG A 82 27.98 -4.21 -8.40
CA ARG A 82 28.80 -3.57 -9.42
C ARG A 82 28.57 -4.19 -10.78
N THR A 83 28.07 -5.41 -10.83
CA THR A 83 27.83 -6.16 -12.07
C THR A 83 26.40 -6.66 -12.20
N PHE A 84 26.03 -7.11 -13.40
CA PHE A 84 24.74 -7.75 -13.66
C PHE A 84 24.54 -9.00 -12.81
N GLY A 85 25.57 -9.85 -12.68
CA GLY A 85 25.49 -11.06 -11.87
C GLY A 85 25.20 -10.75 -10.40
N GLU A 86 25.88 -9.75 -9.84
CA GLU A 86 25.63 -9.31 -8.47
C GLU A 86 24.23 -8.70 -8.30
N ALA A 87 23.79 -7.88 -9.26
CA ALA A 87 22.45 -7.27 -9.25
C ALA A 87 21.35 -8.33 -9.26
N ILE A 88 21.50 -9.36 -10.10
CA ILE A 88 20.56 -10.49 -10.20
C ILE A 88 20.41 -11.19 -8.85
N GLU A 89 21.52 -11.55 -8.20
CA GLU A 89 21.47 -12.29 -6.93
C GLU A 89 20.90 -11.44 -5.78
N LEU A 90 21.28 -10.15 -5.71
CA LEU A 90 20.71 -9.22 -4.74
C LEU A 90 19.21 -9.00 -4.98
N GLN A 91 18.79 -8.88 -6.25
CA GLN A 91 17.38 -8.75 -6.59
C GLN A 91 16.56 -9.99 -6.22
N LYS A 92 17.07 -11.19 -6.52
CA LYS A 92 16.41 -12.45 -6.15
C LYS A 92 16.22 -12.54 -4.65
N ARG A 93 17.26 -12.17 -3.88
CA ARG A 93 17.17 -12.17 -2.41
C ARG A 93 16.12 -11.17 -1.92
N PHE A 94 16.16 -9.93 -2.41
CA PHE A 94 15.19 -8.90 -2.08
C PHE A 94 13.74 -9.36 -2.35
N LEU A 95 13.49 -9.95 -3.51
CA LEU A 95 12.15 -10.43 -3.88
C LEU A 95 11.67 -11.58 -2.98
N ARG A 96 12.55 -12.51 -2.60
CA ARG A 96 12.20 -13.58 -1.65
C ARG A 96 11.83 -13.01 -0.28
N GLU A 97 12.67 -12.15 0.26
CA GLU A 97 12.41 -11.52 1.56
C GLU A 97 11.16 -10.63 1.52
N GLN A 98 10.93 -9.93 0.42
CA GLN A 98 9.71 -9.16 0.22
C GLN A 98 8.48 -10.07 0.22
N ALA A 99 8.51 -11.18 -0.53
CA ALA A 99 7.42 -12.14 -0.54
C ALA A 99 7.16 -12.74 0.85
N GLU A 100 8.20 -13.04 1.62
CA GLU A 100 8.07 -13.51 3.01
C GLU A 100 7.46 -12.44 3.92
N ARG A 101 7.93 -11.19 3.84
CA ARG A 101 7.36 -10.06 4.60
C ARG A 101 5.90 -9.81 4.24
N ASP A 102 5.57 -9.88 2.95
CA ASP A 102 4.22 -9.69 2.44
C ASP A 102 3.30 -10.85 2.89
N ALA A 103 3.79 -12.09 2.88
CA ALA A 103 3.05 -13.25 3.37
C ALA A 103 2.76 -13.16 4.88
N VAL A 104 3.76 -12.79 5.69
CA VAL A 104 3.59 -12.57 7.14
C VAL A 104 2.61 -11.41 7.40
N THR A 105 2.71 -10.33 6.63
CA THR A 105 1.80 -9.18 6.75
C THR A 105 0.37 -9.56 6.36
N ALA A 106 0.19 -10.33 5.28
CA ALA A 106 -1.11 -10.84 4.85
C ALA A 106 -1.73 -11.77 5.90
N GLN A 107 -0.94 -12.68 6.49
CA GLN A 107 -1.39 -13.56 7.56
C GLN A 107 -1.84 -12.76 8.79
N ARG A 108 -1.05 -11.78 9.23
CA ARG A 108 -1.41 -10.91 10.36
C ARG A 108 -2.67 -10.08 10.09
N ARG A 109 -2.85 -9.61 8.85
CA ARG A 109 -4.08 -8.89 8.45
C ARG A 109 -5.29 -9.82 8.51
N ALA A 110 -5.19 -11.02 7.97
CA ALA A 110 -6.28 -11.99 8.01
C ALA A 110 -6.65 -12.39 9.45
N GLU A 111 -5.66 -12.59 10.31
CA GLU A 111 -5.89 -12.86 11.74
C GLU A 111 -6.55 -11.67 12.44
N ARG A 112 -6.07 -10.44 12.20
CA ARG A 112 -6.70 -9.23 12.72
C ARG A 112 -8.15 -9.10 12.26
N ASP A 113 -8.41 -9.31 10.97
CA ASP A 113 -9.76 -9.22 10.41
C ASP A 113 -10.71 -10.22 11.04
N HIS A 114 -10.26 -11.47 11.25
CA HIS A 114 -11.04 -12.48 11.96
C HIS A 114 -11.34 -12.06 13.41
N LEU A 115 -10.39 -11.42 14.10
CA LEU A 115 -10.59 -10.93 15.47
C LEU A 115 -11.51 -9.71 15.56
N LEU A 116 -11.61 -8.92 14.48
CA LEU A 116 -12.52 -7.78 14.39
C LEU A 116 -13.95 -8.18 14.00
N GLU A 117 -14.15 -9.38 13.46
CA GLU A 117 -15.45 -9.85 12.96
C GLU A 117 -16.57 -9.71 13.99
N PRO A 118 -16.42 -10.14 15.27
CA PRO A 118 -17.49 -10.00 16.26
C PRO A 118 -17.87 -8.53 16.53
N LEU A 119 -16.91 -7.61 16.41
CA LEU A 119 -17.18 -6.18 16.56
C LEU A 119 -17.91 -5.62 15.33
N ARG A 120 -17.54 -6.06 14.12
CA ARG A 120 -18.18 -5.65 12.86
C ARG A 120 -19.59 -6.21 12.72
N GLU A 121 -19.83 -7.42 13.20
CA GLU A 121 -21.16 -8.03 13.30
C GLU A 121 -22.07 -7.25 14.26
N ALA A 122 -21.53 -6.81 15.41
CA ALA A 122 -22.28 -6.02 16.38
C ALA A 122 -22.53 -4.58 15.92
N LEU A 123 -21.57 -3.98 15.19
CA LEU A 123 -21.56 -2.57 14.85
C LEU A 123 -21.10 -2.35 13.40
N GLY A 124 -22.08 -2.18 12.52
CA GLY A 124 -21.85 -1.94 11.10
C GLY A 124 -21.63 -0.47 10.77
N LEU A 125 -20.77 -0.20 9.79
CA LEU A 125 -20.55 1.14 9.26
C LEU A 125 -20.77 1.15 7.74
N ARG A 126 -21.43 2.20 7.23
CA ARG A 126 -21.63 2.40 5.79
C ARG A 126 -21.32 3.84 5.42
N LEU A 127 -20.57 4.04 4.34
CA LEU A 127 -20.42 5.35 3.74
C LEU A 127 -21.74 5.79 3.11
N LEU A 128 -22.25 6.97 3.49
CA LEU A 128 -23.46 7.53 2.91
C LEU A 128 -23.15 8.55 1.82
N ARG A 129 -22.31 9.54 2.15
CA ARG A 129 -22.05 10.69 1.28
C ARG A 129 -20.71 11.33 1.57
N ARG A 130 -20.20 12.01 0.55
CA ARG A 130 -18.99 12.84 0.56
C ARG A 130 -19.39 14.17 -0.05
N GLU A 131 -19.27 15.24 0.71
CA GLU A 131 -19.80 16.55 0.31
C GLU A 131 -18.76 17.64 0.58
N LEU A 132 -18.77 18.66 -0.27
CA LEU A 132 -18.03 19.90 -0.06
C LEU A 132 -18.98 20.95 0.54
N LEU A 133 -18.83 21.20 1.83
CA LEU A 133 -19.72 22.06 2.60
C LEU A 133 -19.04 23.37 2.98
N SER A 134 -19.81 24.42 3.26
CA SER A 134 -19.26 25.60 3.93
C SER A 134 -18.79 25.23 5.35
N ARG A 135 -17.93 26.06 5.95
CA ARG A 135 -17.45 25.81 7.33
C ARG A 135 -18.59 25.73 8.34
N ASP A 136 -19.57 26.64 8.25
CA ASP A 136 -20.73 26.65 9.14
C ASP A 136 -21.59 25.38 8.99
N GLN A 137 -21.80 24.93 7.75
CA GLN A 137 -22.50 23.67 7.46
C GLN A 137 -21.72 22.45 7.97
N ALA A 138 -20.39 22.46 7.86
CA ALA A 138 -19.51 21.41 8.37
C ALA A 138 -19.58 21.33 9.91
N LEU A 139 -19.68 22.47 10.59
CA LEU A 139 -19.85 22.57 12.05
C LEU A 139 -21.27 22.26 12.54
N GLY A 140 -22.24 22.10 11.64
CA GLY A 140 -23.64 21.87 12.01
C GLY A 140 -24.31 23.10 12.63
N ILE A 141 -23.78 24.31 12.38
CA ILE A 141 -24.39 25.56 12.82
C ILE A 141 -25.60 25.81 11.92
N ALA A 142 -26.80 25.78 12.50
CA ALA A 142 -28.02 26.12 11.78
C ALA A 142 -27.96 27.57 11.27
N ASP A 143 -28.50 27.83 10.08
CA ASP A 143 -28.67 29.18 9.53
C ASP A 143 -29.76 29.91 10.33
N THR A 144 -29.46 30.23 11.58
CA THR A 144 -30.29 31.10 12.41
C THR A 144 -30.14 32.47 11.79
N GLY A 145 -31.20 32.99 11.16
CA GLY A 145 -31.22 34.18 10.28
C GLY A 145 -30.76 35.54 10.86
N GLY A 146 -29.83 35.54 11.81
CA GLY A 146 -28.98 36.68 12.14
C GLY A 146 -27.85 36.87 11.10
N ALA A 147 -26.96 37.83 11.38
CA ALA A 147 -25.91 38.26 10.46
C ALA A 147 -25.12 37.08 9.89
N LYS A 148 -25.34 36.78 8.61
CA LYS A 148 -24.57 35.78 7.87
C LYS A 148 -23.10 36.14 8.00
N ARG A 149 -22.30 35.24 8.59
CA ARG A 149 -20.84 35.37 8.47
C ARG A 149 -20.52 35.37 6.97
N ALA A 150 -19.58 36.22 6.57
CA ALA A 150 -19.14 36.23 5.18
C ALA A 150 -18.64 34.83 4.81
N ASP A 151 -19.26 34.20 3.81
CA ASP A 151 -18.74 32.97 3.20
C ASP A 151 -17.39 33.33 2.59
N ASP A 152 -16.31 32.79 3.16
CA ASP A 152 -14.93 32.97 2.66
C ASP A 152 -14.71 32.18 1.36
N GLY A 153 -15.73 31.47 0.86
CA GLY A 153 -15.66 30.59 -0.29
C GLY A 153 -14.93 29.29 0.00
N ALA A 154 -14.45 29.09 1.24
CA ALA A 154 -13.83 27.84 1.63
C ALA A 154 -14.88 26.73 1.62
N ARG A 155 -14.48 25.60 1.04
CA ARG A 155 -15.27 24.38 1.06
C ARG A 155 -14.50 23.33 1.84
N VAL A 156 -15.16 22.67 2.76
CA VAL A 156 -14.62 21.62 3.63
C VAL A 156 -15.16 20.30 3.14
N LEU A 157 -14.29 19.30 2.99
CA LEU A 157 -14.71 17.93 2.75
C LEU A 157 -15.34 17.36 4.02
N VAL A 158 -16.58 16.92 3.92
CA VAL A 158 -17.28 16.18 4.97
C VAL A 158 -17.72 14.84 4.44
N VAL A 159 -17.31 13.78 5.13
CA VAL A 159 -17.69 12.41 4.86
C VAL A 159 -18.68 11.97 5.93
N THR A 160 -19.86 11.53 5.50
CA THR A 160 -20.91 11.09 6.42
C THR A 160 -21.08 9.59 6.33
N TYR A 161 -21.10 8.94 7.48
CA TYR A 161 -21.28 7.50 7.64
C TYR A 161 -22.57 7.21 8.39
N ARG A 162 -23.18 6.05 8.12
CA ARG A 162 -24.22 5.46 8.96
C ARG A 162 -23.61 4.39 9.83
N LEU A 163 -23.61 4.61 11.14
CA LEU A 163 -23.30 3.58 12.12
C LEU A 163 -24.59 2.87 12.51
N SER A 164 -24.60 1.53 12.50
CA SER A 164 -25.78 0.70 12.79
C SER A 164 -25.45 -0.32 13.86
N ASN A 165 -26.20 -0.31 14.95
CA ASN A 165 -26.10 -1.32 15.99
C ASN A 165 -26.90 -2.56 15.58
N ALA A 166 -26.23 -3.68 15.31
CA ALA A 166 -26.88 -4.94 14.95
C ALA A 166 -26.85 -5.98 16.07
N SER A 167 -26.27 -5.64 17.23
CA SER A 167 -26.03 -6.57 18.35
C SER A 167 -27.28 -7.01 19.12
N GLY A 168 -28.42 -6.33 18.91
CA GLY A 168 -29.64 -6.51 19.71
C GLY A 168 -29.53 -6.07 21.16
N ARG A 169 -28.46 -5.35 21.53
CA ARG A 169 -28.21 -4.82 22.87
C ARG A 169 -27.95 -3.33 22.78
N ASP A 170 -28.34 -2.59 23.79
CA ASP A 170 -28.03 -1.16 23.87
C ASP A 170 -26.53 -0.97 24.05
N ILE A 171 -25.95 -0.09 23.24
CA ILE A 171 -24.55 0.30 23.29
C ILE A 171 -24.47 1.59 24.12
N ALA A 172 -23.63 1.60 25.15
CA ALA A 172 -23.34 2.80 25.93
C ALA A 172 -22.30 3.69 25.24
N SER A 173 -21.28 3.07 24.64
CA SER A 173 -20.32 3.77 23.79
C SER A 173 -19.65 2.82 22.79
N ALA A 174 -19.25 3.37 21.66
CA ALA A 174 -18.46 2.67 20.66
C ALA A 174 -17.44 3.62 20.02
N LYS A 175 -16.29 3.07 19.64
CA LYS A 175 -15.26 3.82 18.92
C LYS A 175 -14.50 2.95 17.93
N GLY A 176 -13.95 3.56 16.90
CA GLY A 176 -13.15 2.86 15.90
C GLY A 176 -12.61 3.77 14.81
N ALA A 177 -11.76 3.20 13.98
CA ALA A 177 -11.20 3.87 12.82
C ALA A 177 -11.93 3.44 11.55
N VAL A 178 -12.13 4.39 10.64
CA VAL A 178 -12.58 4.10 9.28
C VAL A 178 -11.60 4.71 8.28
N ASP A 179 -11.22 3.89 7.31
CA ASP A 179 -10.40 4.30 6.18
C ASP A 179 -11.21 4.09 4.88
N VAL A 180 -11.09 5.03 3.95
CA VAL A 180 -11.70 4.92 2.62
C VAL A 180 -10.59 4.95 1.58
N PHE A 181 -10.62 3.97 0.68
CA PHE A 181 -9.65 3.81 -0.40
C PHE A 181 -10.32 3.98 -1.76
N ASP A 182 -9.58 4.51 -2.73
CA ASP A 182 -9.98 4.46 -4.13
C ASP A 182 -9.62 3.12 -4.79
N ALA A 183 -10.00 2.96 -6.06
CA ALA A 183 -9.77 1.74 -6.83
C ALA A 183 -8.28 1.37 -6.99
N ASP A 184 -7.38 2.35 -6.90
CA ASP A 184 -5.93 2.16 -6.96
C ASP A 184 -5.33 1.76 -5.60
N GLY A 185 -6.18 1.63 -4.56
CA GLY A 185 -5.77 1.30 -3.21
C GLY A 185 -5.15 2.47 -2.46
N ARG A 186 -5.27 3.72 -2.97
CA ARG A 186 -4.81 4.91 -2.26
C ARG A 186 -5.85 5.32 -1.22
N ARG A 187 -5.41 5.52 0.01
CA ARG A 187 -6.27 6.04 1.09
C ARG A 187 -6.65 7.50 0.81
N ARG A 188 -7.95 7.78 0.83
CA ARG A 188 -8.53 9.12 0.58
C ARG A 188 -8.97 9.82 1.85
N THR A 189 -9.41 9.07 2.85
CA THR A 189 -9.73 9.63 4.17
C THR A 189 -9.45 8.62 5.27
N HIS A 190 -9.18 9.15 6.46
CA HIS A 190 -9.07 8.42 7.71
C HIS A 190 -9.85 9.17 8.78
N CYS A 191 -10.72 8.49 9.51
CA CYS A 191 -11.54 9.09 10.56
C CYS A 191 -11.54 8.22 11.80
N TRP A 192 -11.27 8.83 12.95
CA TRP A 192 -11.60 8.26 14.24
C TRP A 192 -13.04 8.64 14.58
N LEU A 193 -13.88 7.64 14.81
CA LEU A 193 -15.29 7.80 15.13
C LEU A 193 -15.53 7.40 16.58
N GLU A 194 -16.29 8.24 17.29
CA GLU A 194 -16.78 7.97 18.62
C GLU A 194 -18.29 8.19 18.63
N GLN A 195 -19.01 7.29 19.26
CA GLN A 195 -20.45 7.33 19.39
C GLN A 195 -20.81 6.95 20.82
N ASP A 196 -21.62 7.78 21.45
CA ASP A 196 -22.23 7.51 22.76
C ASP A 196 -23.45 6.59 22.59
N ALA A 197 -24.41 6.67 23.51
CA ALA A 197 -25.58 5.81 23.57
C ALA A 197 -26.22 5.54 22.18
N LEU A 198 -26.38 4.26 21.85
CA LEU A 198 -27.05 3.79 20.64
C LEU A 198 -27.91 2.57 20.96
N GLU A 199 -29.22 2.74 20.85
CA GLU A 199 -30.21 1.69 21.16
C GLU A 199 -30.02 0.45 20.28
N ALA A 200 -30.48 -0.70 20.77
CA ALA A 200 -30.52 -1.94 20.02
C ALA A 200 -31.21 -1.74 18.65
N PHE A 201 -30.57 -2.22 17.57
CA PHE A 201 -31.07 -2.10 16.19
C PHE A 201 -31.21 -0.67 15.65
N ALA A 202 -30.78 0.34 16.40
CA ALA A 202 -30.79 1.72 15.94
C ALA A 202 -29.60 2.02 15.01
N SER A 203 -29.73 3.12 14.28
CA SER A 203 -28.66 3.67 13.48
C SER A 203 -28.56 5.18 13.64
N THR A 204 -27.36 5.71 13.48
CA THR A 204 -27.07 7.14 13.59
C THR A 204 -26.13 7.57 12.46
N GLU A 205 -26.14 8.86 12.13
CA GLU A 205 -25.23 9.44 11.15
C GLU A 205 -24.06 10.14 11.85
N LEU A 206 -22.85 9.75 11.46
CA LEU A 206 -21.62 10.33 11.96
C LEU A 206 -20.94 11.13 10.86
N ARG A 207 -20.50 12.34 11.17
CA ARG A 207 -19.80 13.22 10.24
C ARG A 207 -18.33 13.27 10.59
N CYS A 208 -17.50 13.05 9.59
CA CYS A 208 -16.06 13.22 9.67
C CYS A 208 -15.64 14.32 8.70
N GLY A 209 -14.95 15.33 9.23
CA GLY A 209 -14.40 16.41 8.43
C GLY A 209 -13.65 17.39 9.31
N ASN A 210 -12.67 18.08 8.75
CA ASN A 210 -11.95 19.12 9.46
C ASN A 210 -12.49 20.50 9.05
N ALA A 211 -13.46 21.02 9.79
CA ALA A 211 -14.07 22.33 9.52
C ALA A 211 -13.06 23.50 9.50
N MET A 212 -11.87 23.31 10.06
CA MET A 212 -10.81 24.32 10.08
C MET A 212 -9.97 24.32 8.79
N ARG A 213 -10.04 23.27 7.97
CA ARG A 213 -9.23 23.13 6.76
C ARG A 213 -10.09 23.08 5.51
N SER A 214 -9.78 23.95 4.55
CA SER A 214 -10.38 23.90 3.22
C SER A 214 -9.91 22.65 2.47
N ALA A 215 -10.81 22.04 1.71
CA ALA A 215 -10.52 20.90 0.85
C ALA A 215 -9.49 21.29 -0.22
N ASP A 216 -8.44 20.47 -0.34
CA ASP A 216 -7.45 20.57 -1.41
C ASP A 216 -7.97 19.96 -2.73
N PRO A 217 -7.24 20.08 -3.87
CA PRO A 217 -7.69 19.53 -5.14
C PRO A 217 -7.96 18.01 -5.12
N ASP A 218 -7.17 17.24 -4.38
CA ASP A 218 -7.32 15.79 -4.27
C ASP A 218 -8.58 15.41 -3.48
N GLU A 219 -8.91 16.18 -2.45
CA GLU A 219 -10.13 16.01 -1.67
C GLU A 219 -11.39 16.45 -2.42
N ARG A 220 -11.29 17.49 -3.24
CA ARG A 220 -12.38 17.87 -4.15
C ARG A 220 -12.64 16.78 -5.18
N ALA A 221 -11.58 16.23 -5.77
CA ALA A 221 -11.71 15.09 -6.68
C ALA A 221 -12.30 13.87 -5.98
N PHE A 222 -11.93 13.62 -4.72
CA PHE A 222 -12.48 12.52 -3.92
C PHE A 222 -13.99 12.64 -3.68
N ALA A 223 -14.51 13.85 -3.46
CA ALA A 223 -15.94 14.07 -3.27
C ALA A 223 -16.77 13.62 -4.49
N GLU A 224 -16.20 13.75 -5.69
CA GLU A 224 -16.85 13.44 -6.97
C GLU A 224 -16.67 11.99 -7.44
N LEU A 225 -15.81 11.18 -6.78
CA LEU A 225 -15.58 9.80 -7.22
C LEU A 225 -16.87 8.96 -7.14
N PRO A 226 -17.13 8.02 -8.06
CA PRO A 226 -18.26 7.09 -7.95
C PRO A 226 -18.19 6.28 -6.63
N ALA A 227 -19.32 6.10 -5.94
CA ALA A 227 -19.34 5.43 -4.63
C ALA A 227 -18.92 3.94 -4.71
N ASP A 228 -19.21 3.28 -5.83
CA ASP A 228 -18.83 1.90 -6.16
C ASP A 228 -17.33 1.75 -6.46
N SER A 229 -16.64 2.85 -6.79
CA SER A 229 -15.17 2.87 -6.92
C SER A 229 -14.43 2.94 -5.59
N LEU A 230 -15.15 3.06 -4.47
CA LEU A 230 -14.57 3.21 -3.15
C LEU A 230 -14.66 1.92 -2.33
N ARG A 231 -13.60 1.67 -1.57
CA ARG A 231 -13.54 0.58 -0.61
C ARG A 231 -13.47 1.15 0.80
N LEU A 232 -14.40 0.71 1.65
CA LEU A 232 -14.47 1.08 3.06
C LEU A 232 -13.76 0.00 3.89
N GLU A 233 -12.83 0.39 4.74
CA GLU A 233 -12.29 -0.45 5.81
C GLU A 233 -12.75 0.10 7.15
N TRP A 234 -13.56 -0.69 7.87
CA TRP A 234 -14.06 -0.35 9.20
C TRP A 234 -13.32 -1.18 10.25
N GLU A 235 -12.64 -0.52 11.19
CA GLU A 235 -11.92 -1.14 12.29
C GLU A 235 -12.49 -0.65 13.63
N PRO A 236 -13.61 -1.24 14.09
CA PRO A 236 -14.11 -0.96 15.43
C PRO A 236 -13.07 -1.37 16.47
N ALA A 237 -12.73 -0.44 17.36
CA ALA A 237 -11.73 -0.63 18.38
C ALA A 237 -12.37 -1.14 19.69
N GLU A 238 -13.57 -0.66 20.01
CA GLU A 238 -14.26 -0.99 21.24
C GLU A 238 -15.75 -0.72 21.17
N ILE A 239 -16.52 -1.61 21.81
CA ILE A 239 -17.95 -1.48 22.04
C ILE A 239 -18.20 -1.78 23.53
N VAL A 240 -18.81 -0.84 24.24
CA VAL A 240 -19.28 -1.00 25.62
C VAL A 240 -20.79 -1.04 25.61
N PHE A 241 -21.37 -2.13 26.10
CA PHE A 241 -22.82 -2.29 26.19
C PHE A 241 -23.37 -1.65 27.47
N ALA A 242 -24.67 -1.33 27.47
CA ALA A 242 -25.35 -0.70 28.60
C ALA A 242 -25.35 -1.57 29.88
N ASP A 243 -25.20 -2.88 29.76
CA ASP A 243 -25.05 -3.81 30.89
C ASP A 243 -23.61 -3.90 31.44
N GLY A 244 -22.68 -3.12 30.88
CA GLY A 244 -21.28 -3.05 31.29
C GLY A 244 -20.36 -4.06 30.61
N SER A 245 -20.88 -4.96 29.77
CA SER A 245 -20.03 -5.87 28.99
C SER A 245 -19.26 -5.13 27.89
N ARG A 246 -18.11 -5.66 27.48
CA ARG A 246 -17.19 -5.05 26.50
C ARG A 246 -16.81 -6.02 25.39
N LEU A 247 -16.72 -5.51 24.17
CA LEU A 247 -15.92 -6.09 23.09
C LEU A 247 -14.79 -5.11 22.74
N SER A 248 -13.57 -5.62 22.56
CA SER A 248 -12.42 -4.79 22.22
C SER A 248 -11.56 -5.49 21.17
N ALA A 249 -11.02 -4.70 20.25
CA ALA A 249 -10.02 -5.16 19.31
C ALA A 249 -8.76 -5.63 20.06
N PRO A 250 -8.06 -6.65 19.54
CA PRO A 250 -6.74 -7.04 20.05
C PRO A 250 -5.76 -5.87 19.93
N ARG A 251 -4.80 -5.79 20.87
CA ARG A 251 -3.70 -4.84 20.80
C ARG A 251 -2.57 -5.33 19.91
#